data_AF-A0A285UTC5-F1
#
_entry.id   AF-A0A285UTC5-F1
#
_cell.length_a   1.000
_cell.length_b   1.000
_cell.length_c   1.000
_cell.angle_alpha   90.00
_cell.angle_beta   90.00
_cell.angle_gamma   90.00
#
_symmetry.space_group_name_H-M   'P 1'
#
loop_
_entity.id
_entity.type
_entity.pdbx_description
1 polymer ?
#
loop_
_entity_poly.entity_id
_entity_poly.type
_entity_poly.pdbx_seq_one_letter_code
_entity_poly.pdbx_strand_id
1 'polypeptide(L)' 'MLSTIKELTSTGYAVIVTSIGFGLLHLAIGFSLSLSLLISIAGGIYALITLKTNSIYPSIVFHIVVNIGMVYSGLII' A
#
# COMPACT_ATOMS: atom_id res chain seq x y z
N MET A 1 -4.77 -2.60 -10.15
CA MET A 1 -5.83 -3.15 -9.28
C MET A 1 -6.82 -2.08 -8.82
N LEU A 2 -6.37 -1.02 -8.13
CA LEU A 2 -7.24 0.04 -7.60
C LEU A 2 -8.24 0.64 -8.61
N SER A 3 -7.78 1.11 -9.76
CA SER A 3 -8.64 1.74 -10.78
C SER A 3 -9.72 0.79 -11.30
N THR A 4 -9.34 -0.44 -11.62
CA THR A 4 -10.26 -1.48 -12.11
C THR A 4 -11.33 -1.84 -11.08
N ILE A 5 -10.96 -2.04 -9.81
CA ILE A 5 -11.95 -2.36 -8.77
C ILE A 5 -12.89 -1.16 -8.55
N LYS A 6 -12.36 0.08 -8.58
CA LYS A 6 -13.17 1.30 -8.45
C LYS A 6 -14.22 1.40 -9.56
N GLU A 7 -13.85 1.09 -10.81
CA GLU A 7 -14.75 1.11 -11.97
C GLU A 7 -15.86 0.05 -11.89
N LEU A 8 -15.54 -1.13 -11.36
CA LEU A 8 -16.50 -2.24 -11.27
C LEU A 8 -17.36 -2.23 -10.01
N THR A 9 -16.98 -1.48 -8.98
CA THR A 9 -17.62 -1.54 -7.65
C THR A 9 -17.85 -0.15 -7.06
N SER A 10 -17.06 0.25 -6.05
CA SER A 10 -17.10 1.56 -5.42
C SER A 10 -15.69 1.95 -4.97
N THR A 11 -15.47 3.25 -4.78
CA THR A 11 -14.19 3.77 -4.28
C THR A 11 -13.81 3.16 -2.93
N GLY A 12 -14.75 3.07 -1.99
CA GLY A 12 -14.49 2.53 -0.65
C GLY A 12 -14.05 1.06 -0.70
N TYR A 13 -14.77 0.23 -1.47
CA TYR A 13 -14.41 -1.17 -1.65
C TYR A 13 -13.05 -1.33 -2.34
N ALA A 14 -12.79 -0.54 -3.38
CA ALA A 14 -11.52 -0.55 -4.10
C ALA A 14 -10.32 -0.21 -3.21
N VAL A 15 -10.48 0.77 -2.31
CA VAL A 15 -9.45 1.13 -1.33
C VAL A 15 -9.23 -0.03 -0.36
N ILE A 16 -10.28 -0.59 0.24
CA ILE A 16 -10.15 -1.69 1.22
C ILE A 16 -9.45 -2.90 0.62
N VAL A 17 -9.94 -3.40 -0.52
CA VAL A 17 -9.38 -4.60 -1.17
C VAL A 17 -7.94 -4.35 -1.63
N THR A 18 -7.65 -3.18 -2.19
CA THR A 18 -6.28 -2.84 -2.60
C THR A 18 -5.32 -2.74 -1.43
N SER A 19 -5.77 -2.19 -0.32
CA SER A 19 -4.95 -2.02 0.89
C SER A 19 -4.62 -3.36 1.53
N ILE A 20 -5.62 -4.22 1.71
CA ILE A 20 -5.43 -5.57 2.27
C ILE A 20 -4.55 -6.41 1.34
N GLY A 21 -4.83 -6.42 0.04
CA GLY A 21 -4.02 -7.14 -0.94
C GLY A 21 -2.56 -6.68 -0.94
N PHE A 22 -2.34 -5.37 -0.89
CA PHE A 22 -1.00 -4.79 -0.82
C PHE A 22 -0.22 -5.26 0.42
N GLY A 23 -0.81 -5.20 1.61
CA GLY A 23 -0.12 -5.67 2.80
C GLY A 23 0.11 -7.18 2.82
N LEU A 24 -0.90 -7.98 2.42
CA LEU A 24 -0.77 -9.44 2.38
C LEU A 24 0.25 -9.94 1.34
N LEU A 25 0.51 -9.18 0.26
CA LEU A 25 1.59 -9.51 -0.69
C LEU A 25 2.97 -9.56 -0.02
N HIS A 26 3.17 -8.90 1.12
CA HIS A 26 4.44 -8.90 1.84
C HIS A 26 4.72 -10.24 2.54
N LEU A 27 3.71 -11.07 2.79
CA LEU A 27 3.90 -12.44 3.25
C LEU A 27 4.74 -13.25 2.25
N ALA A 28 4.54 -13.02 0.94
CA ALA A 28 5.24 -13.74 -0.12
C ALA A 28 6.76 -13.45 -0.16
N ILE A 29 7.19 -12.34 0.45
CA ILE A 29 8.60 -11.95 0.57
C ILE A 29 9.15 -12.15 1.99
N GLY A 30 8.43 -12.90 2.83
CA GLY A 30 8.92 -13.37 4.14
C GLY A 30 8.59 -12.47 5.33
N PHE A 31 7.76 -11.44 5.17
CA PHE A 31 7.35 -10.62 6.31
C PHE A 31 6.35 -11.38 7.18
N SER A 32 6.32 -11.09 8.49
CA SER A 32 5.35 -11.68 9.40
C SER A 32 3.92 -11.23 9.08
N LEU A 33 2.92 -12.00 9.53
CA LEU A 33 1.51 -11.63 9.37
C LEU A 33 1.19 -10.29 10.05
N SER A 34 1.71 -10.07 11.26
CA SER A 34 1.50 -8.81 11.98
C SER A 34 2.08 -7.60 11.22
N LEU A 35 3.29 -7.73 10.67
CA LEU A 35 3.90 -6.67 9.87
C LEU A 35 3.16 -6.46 8.54
N SER A 36 2.71 -7.52 7.89
CA SER A 36 1.91 -7.46 6.66
C SER A 36 0.55 -6.77 6.87
N LEU A 37 -0.10 -7.02 8.01
CA LEU A 37 -1.33 -6.32 8.39
C LEU A 37 -1.07 -4.83 8.68
N LEU A 38 0.06 -4.49 9.32
CA LEU A 38 0.47 -3.10 9.50
C LEU A 38 0.72 -2.40 8.15
N ILE A 39 1.40 -3.07 7.22
CA ILE A 39 1.65 -2.54 5.86
C ILE A 39 0.36 -2.37 5.07
N SER A 40 -0.69 -3.16 5.36
CA SER A 40 -2.02 -2.95 4.76
C SER A 40 -2.58 -1.55 5.07
N ILE A 41 -2.27 -0.98 6.25
CA ILE A 41 -2.67 0.39 6.61
C ILE A 41 -1.96 1.41 5.70
N ALA A 42 -0.66 1.22 5.45
CA ALA A 42 0.08 2.03 4.49
C ALA A 42 -0.47 1.89 3.06
N GLY A 43 -0.93 0.69 2.69
CA GLY A 43 -1.70 0.42 1.47
C GLY A 43 -2.88 1.38 1.26
N GLY A 44 -3.61 1.67 2.33
CA GLY A 44 -4.71 2.65 2.33
C GLY A 44 -4.25 4.07 2.04
N ILE A 45 -3.13 4.48 2.65
CA ILE A 45 -2.52 5.79 2.40
C ILE A 45 -2.12 5.91 0.92
N TYR A 46 -1.44 4.90 0.36
CA TYR A 46 -1.06 4.88 -1.06
C TYR A 46 -2.28 4.95 -1.99
N ALA A 47 -3.35 4.21 -1.67
CA ALA A 47 -4.59 4.26 -2.45
C ALA A 47 -5.23 5.65 -2.42
N LEU A 48 -5.29 6.28 -1.25
CA LEU A 48 -5.86 7.62 -1.09
C LEU A 48 -5.03 8.70 -1.78
N ILE A 49 -3.70 8.65 -1.68
CA ILE A 49 -2.81 9.56 -2.40
C ILE A 49 -3.03 9.43 -3.90
N THR A 50 -3.08 8.20 -4.42
CA THR A 50 -3.30 7.94 -5.84
C THR A 50 -4.62 8.52 -6.33
N LEU A 51 -5.71 8.32 -5.57
CA LEU A 51 -7.04 8.82 -5.91
C LEU A 51 -7.13 10.36 -5.83
N LYS A 52 -6.52 10.98 -4.81
CA LYS A 52 -6.55 12.44 -4.64
C LYS A 52 -5.72 13.18 -5.68
N THR A 53 -4.60 12.58 -6.09
CA THR A 53 -3.68 13.21 -7.05
C THR A 53 -3.96 12.81 -8.50
N ASN A 54 -4.89 11.86 -8.73
CA ASN A 54 -5.10 11.20 -10.03
C ASN A 54 -3.79 10.71 -10.68
N SER A 55 -2.82 10.31 -9.86
CA SER A 55 -1.48 9.94 -10.29
C SER A 55 -0.87 8.90 -9.36
N ILE A 56 -0.19 7.91 -9.92
CA ILE A 56 0.50 6.89 -9.12
C ILE A 56 1.88 7.38 -8.63
N TYR A 57 2.45 8.40 -9.28
CA TYR A 57 3.80 8.88 -8.98
C TYR A 57 3.98 9.37 -7.53
N PRO A 58 3.06 10.16 -6.94
CA PRO A 58 3.19 10.58 -5.54
C PRO A 58 3.20 9.38 -4.57
N SER A 59 2.42 8.34 -4.84
CA SER A 59 2.40 7.12 -4.03
C SER A 59 3.70 6.32 -4.15
N ILE A 60 4.29 6.27 -5.35
CA ILE A 60 5.60 5.64 -5.58
C ILE A 60 6.69 6.38 -4.78
N VAL A 61 6.74 7.71 -4.87
CA VAL A 61 7.71 8.52 -4.12
C VAL A 61 7.51 8.31 -2.61
N PHE A 62 6.27 8.34 -2.13
CA PHE A 62 5.98 8.12 -0.71
C PHE A 62 6.43 6.71 -0.27
N HIS A 63 6.19 5.68 -1.08
CA HIS A 63 6.63 4.32 -0.80
C HIS A 63 8.17 4.23 -0.73
N ILE A 64 8.89 4.86 -1.66
CA ILE A 64 10.36 4.89 -1.65
C ILE A 64 10.88 5.55 -0.36
N VAL A 65 10.30 6.69 0.03
CA VAL A 65 10.70 7.40 1.27
C VAL A 65 10.46 6.54 2.52
N VAL A 66 9.32 5.84 2.59
CA VAL A 66 9.03 4.91 3.69
C VAL A 66 10.05 3.78 3.73
N ASN A 67 10.35 3.13 2.59
CA ASN A 67 11.33 2.04 2.56
C ASN A 67 12.73 2.50 2.96
N ILE A 68 13.16 3.68 2.50
CA ILE A 68 14.41 4.30 2.94
C ILE A 68 14.41 4.48 4.47
N GLY A 69 13.32 5.00 5.04
CA GLY A 69 13.17 5.13 6.49
C GLY A 69 13.18 3.79 7.22
N MET A 70 12.60 2.73 6.63
CA MET A 70 12.60 1.40 7.22
C MET A 70 14.01 0.78 7.22
N VAL A 71 14.80 0.99 6.16
CA VAL A 71 16.21 0.56 6.10
C VAL A 71 17.03 1.32 7.15
N TYR A 72 16.94 2.65 7.21
CA TYR A 72 17.71 3.44 8.18
C TYR A 72 17.27 3.25 9.64
N SER A 73 16.05 2.76 9.89
CA SER A 73 15.59 2.40 11.24
C SER A 73 15.96 0.98 11.65
N GLY A 74 16.54 0.17 10.75
CA GLY A 74 16.87 -1.23 10.99
C GLY A 74 15.65 -2.16 11.03
N LEU A 75 14.48 -1.69 10.60
CA LEU A 75 13.26 -2.49 10.53
C LEU A 75 13.34 -3.55 9.41
N ILE A 76 14.03 -3.23 8.32
CA ILE A 76 14.34 -4.12 7.19
C ILE A 76 15.82 -3.96 6.82
N ILE A 77 16.41 -5.02 6.25
CA ILE A 77 17.81 -5.09 5.79
C ILE A 77 17.84 -5.10 4.26
#